data_AF-A0A951N868-F1
#
_entry.id   AF-A0A951N868-F1
#
_cell.length_a   1.000
_cell.length_b   1.000
_cell.length_c   1.000
_cell.angle_alpha   90.00
_cell.angle_beta   90.00
_cell.angle_gamma   90.00
#
_symmetry.space_group_name_H-M   'P 1'
#
loop_
_entity.id
_entity.type
_entity.pdbx_description
1 polymer ?
#
loop_
_entity_poly.entity_id
_entity_poly.type
_entity_poly.pdbx_seq_one_letter_code
_entity_poly.pdbx_strand_id
1 'polypeptide(L)'
;RWLSTQDAERLGYPTQKPEGLLERIISASSNEGDVVLDAFCGCGTTVAVAQRLKRKWIGIDITYQSIALVMRRLQDTFKNDPAVMSNITINGIPKDMEAARALAMKKDDRLRKEFEKWAVLTYTDNRAVINEKKGADAGIDGIAYFQTGSSSNAKVVFQVKSGNVGRGDIAKLRGDMQREDAAMAVFLTLQPPSKPMISEAMAVGTFEHDLMGRSYNKIEIVTVQELIEQEKRLDVPMSLEVLKSAQQKAAGDQLSLLDG
;
A
#
# COMPACT_ATOMS: atom_id res chain seq x y z
N ARG A 1 -9.93 -28.42 1.17
CA ARG A 1 -9.44 -28.29 -0.22
C ARG A 1 -8.27 -27.32 -0.21
N TRP A 2 -7.27 -27.54 -1.07
CA TRP A 2 -6.15 -26.61 -1.28
C TRP A 2 -6.64 -25.34 -2.00
N LEU A 3 -5.94 -24.21 -1.83
CA LEU A 3 -6.31 -22.95 -2.46
C LEU A 3 -5.97 -22.97 -3.95
N SER A 4 -6.96 -22.75 -4.81
CA SER A 4 -6.81 -22.61 -6.26
C SER A 4 -6.63 -21.15 -6.65
N THR A 5 -6.04 -20.90 -7.83
CA THR A 5 -5.86 -19.56 -8.40
C THR A 5 -7.18 -18.86 -8.74
N GLN A 6 -8.26 -19.61 -8.94
CA GLN A 6 -9.60 -19.10 -9.25
C GLN A 6 -10.48 -18.90 -8.01
N ASP A 7 -10.02 -19.31 -6.82
CA ASP A 7 -10.84 -19.20 -5.61
C ASP A 7 -11.04 -17.72 -5.23
N ALA A 8 -12.28 -17.31 -4.95
CA ALA A 8 -12.63 -15.92 -4.66
C ALA A 8 -11.91 -15.33 -3.43
N GLU A 9 -11.48 -16.18 -2.50
CA GLU A 9 -10.70 -15.77 -1.32
C GLU A 9 -9.21 -15.48 -1.62
N ARG A 10 -8.70 -15.85 -2.80
CA ARG A 10 -7.28 -15.72 -3.17
C ARG A 10 -6.91 -14.24 -3.37
N LEU A 11 -5.93 -13.77 -2.58
CA LEU A 11 -5.39 -12.41 -2.69
C LEU A 11 -4.08 -12.34 -3.49
N GLY A 12 -3.61 -13.48 -4.03
CA GLY A 12 -2.31 -13.55 -4.69
C GLY A 12 -1.12 -13.65 -3.73
N TYR A 13 -1.34 -13.71 -2.42
CA TYR A 13 -0.25 -13.90 -1.46
C TYR A 13 0.30 -15.34 -1.57
N PRO A 14 1.61 -15.57 -1.77
CA PRO A 14 2.16 -16.89 -2.10
C PRO A 14 1.79 -17.97 -1.07
N THR A 15 1.88 -17.63 0.21
CA THR A 15 1.70 -18.55 1.34
C THR A 15 0.30 -18.46 1.97
N GLN A 16 -0.69 -17.94 1.25
CA GLN A 16 -2.05 -17.82 1.76
C GLN A 16 -2.65 -19.19 2.14
N LYS A 17 -3.08 -19.32 3.40
CA LYS A 17 -3.84 -20.48 3.88
C LYS A 17 -5.31 -20.36 3.43
N PRO A 18 -6.01 -21.46 3.09
CA PRO A 18 -7.45 -21.43 2.83
C PRO A 18 -8.25 -21.07 4.08
N GLU A 19 -9.26 -20.21 3.95
CA GLU A 19 -10.13 -19.79 5.05
C GLU A 19 -10.83 -20.96 5.71
N GLY A 20 -11.41 -21.87 4.92
CA GLY A 20 -12.12 -23.04 5.46
C GLY A 20 -11.21 -24.01 6.21
N LEU A 21 -9.88 -23.98 6.01
CA LEU A 21 -8.94 -24.73 6.84
C LEU A 21 -8.76 -24.05 8.21
N LEU A 22 -8.52 -22.74 8.21
CA LEU A 22 -8.35 -21.99 9.46
C LEU A 22 -9.63 -21.96 10.30
N GLU A 23 -10.79 -21.92 9.66
CA GLU A 23 -12.09 -21.95 10.36
C GLU A 23 -12.27 -23.24 11.16
N ARG A 24 -11.90 -24.38 10.57
CA ARG A 24 -11.91 -25.68 11.25
C ARG A 24 -10.91 -25.73 12.40
N ILE A 25 -9.70 -25.23 12.20
CA ILE A 25 -8.65 -25.22 13.24
C ILE A 25 -9.07 -24.34 14.41
N ILE A 26 -9.47 -23.08 14.15
CA ILE A 26 -9.85 -22.12 15.20
C ILE A 26 -11.07 -22.63 15.97
N SER A 27 -12.09 -23.14 15.28
CA SER A 27 -13.30 -23.65 15.94
C SER A 27 -13.02 -24.89 16.80
N ALA A 28 -12.06 -25.74 16.42
CA ALA A 28 -11.69 -26.92 17.19
C ALA A 28 -10.77 -26.61 18.39
N SER A 29 -10.14 -25.43 18.41
CA SER A 29 -9.10 -25.09 19.40
C SER A 29 -9.41 -23.86 20.25
N SER A 30 -10.57 -23.22 20.08
CA SER A 30 -10.96 -22.01 20.83
C SER A 30 -12.48 -21.81 20.85
N ASN A 31 -12.96 -21.03 21.82
CA ASN A 31 -14.34 -20.59 21.95
C ASN A 31 -14.52 -19.13 21.53
N GLU A 32 -15.77 -18.69 21.38
CA GLU A 32 -16.08 -17.27 21.16
C GLU A 32 -15.51 -16.40 22.30
N GLY A 33 -14.93 -15.25 21.95
CA GLY A 33 -14.27 -14.36 22.91
C GLY A 33 -12.80 -14.70 23.26
N ASP A 34 -12.32 -15.91 22.93
CA ASP A 34 -10.91 -16.28 23.10
C ASP A 34 -9.99 -15.48 22.18
N VAL A 35 -8.68 -15.52 22.46
CA VAL A 35 -7.65 -14.82 21.68
C VAL A 35 -6.93 -15.79 20.75
N VAL A 36 -6.89 -15.45 19.46
CA VAL A 36 -6.07 -16.14 18.44
C VAL A 36 -4.84 -15.29 18.11
N LEU A 37 -3.65 -15.82 18.36
CA LEU A 37 -2.39 -15.19 17.97
C LEU A 37 -1.85 -15.84 16.69
N ASP A 38 -1.58 -15.03 15.68
CA ASP A 38 -0.81 -15.41 14.50
C ASP A 38 0.42 -14.51 14.37
N ALA A 39 1.59 -15.04 14.72
CA ALA A 39 2.85 -14.32 14.72
C ALA A 39 3.48 -14.16 13.32
N PHE A 40 2.85 -14.74 12.28
CA PHE A 40 3.29 -14.70 10.89
C PHE A 40 2.06 -14.55 9.98
N CYS A 41 1.23 -13.56 10.29
CA CYS A 41 -0.13 -13.50 9.76
C CYS A 41 -0.20 -13.22 8.25
N GLY A 42 0.87 -12.71 7.64
CA GLY A 42 0.96 -12.48 6.20
C GLY A 42 -0.22 -11.69 5.67
N CYS A 43 -1.00 -12.29 4.75
CA CYS A 43 -2.20 -11.68 4.18
C CYS A 43 -3.45 -11.67 5.09
N GLY A 44 -3.32 -12.08 6.35
CA GLY A 44 -4.33 -11.90 7.39
C GLY A 44 -5.50 -12.88 7.36
N THR A 45 -5.36 -14.05 6.71
CA THR A 45 -6.45 -15.05 6.66
C THR A 45 -6.86 -15.49 8.07
N THR A 46 -5.90 -15.78 8.95
CA THR A 46 -6.19 -16.17 10.35
C THR A 46 -6.94 -15.09 11.10
N VAL A 47 -6.52 -13.84 10.92
CA VAL A 47 -7.14 -12.66 11.55
C VAL A 47 -8.59 -12.48 11.08
N ALA A 48 -8.83 -12.54 9.76
CA ALA A 48 -10.18 -12.39 9.21
C ALA A 48 -11.12 -13.53 9.65
N VAL A 49 -10.64 -14.77 9.67
CA VAL A 49 -11.44 -15.91 10.13
C VAL A 49 -11.71 -15.83 11.63
N ALA A 50 -10.71 -15.47 12.45
CA ALA A 50 -10.88 -15.27 13.89
C ALA A 50 -11.92 -14.19 14.18
N GLN A 51 -11.85 -13.05 13.48
CA GLN A 51 -12.83 -11.97 13.59
C GLN A 51 -14.25 -12.44 13.21
N ARG A 52 -14.40 -13.17 12.10
CA ARG A 52 -15.70 -13.72 11.65
C ARG A 52 -16.30 -14.69 12.67
N LEU A 53 -15.45 -15.50 13.30
CA LEU A 53 -15.83 -16.41 14.38
C LEU A 53 -15.97 -15.70 15.74
N LYS A 54 -15.90 -14.36 15.80
CA LYS A 54 -16.04 -13.57 17.04
C LYS A 54 -15.00 -13.90 18.12
N ARG A 55 -13.78 -14.23 17.68
CA ARG A 55 -12.60 -14.30 18.55
C ARG A 55 -11.88 -12.95 18.54
N LYS A 56 -11.19 -12.64 19.63
CA LYS A 56 -10.16 -11.60 19.64
C LYS A 56 -8.95 -12.13 18.87
N TRP A 57 -8.12 -11.25 18.33
CA TRP A 57 -6.95 -11.68 17.59
C TRP A 57 -5.77 -10.73 17.76
N ILE A 58 -4.58 -11.28 17.57
CA ILE A 58 -3.32 -10.55 17.44
C ILE A 58 -2.63 -11.08 16.19
N GLY A 59 -2.43 -10.22 15.21
CA GLY A 59 -1.66 -10.52 14.00
C GLY A 59 -0.34 -9.80 14.04
N ILE A 60 0.76 -10.50 13.78
CA ILE A 60 2.10 -9.92 13.70
C ILE A 60 2.71 -10.31 12.36
N ASP A 61 3.33 -9.34 11.72
CA ASP A 61 4.21 -9.54 10.57
C ASP A 61 5.31 -8.48 10.58
N ILE A 62 6.43 -8.75 9.93
CA ILE A 62 7.59 -7.86 9.92
C ILE A 62 7.47 -6.73 8.88
N THR A 63 6.63 -6.92 7.85
CA THR A 63 6.55 -5.97 6.73
C THR A 63 5.31 -5.09 6.80
N TYR A 64 5.44 -3.81 6.41
CA TYR A 64 4.28 -2.92 6.30
C TYR A 64 3.29 -3.38 5.23
N GLN A 65 3.78 -4.07 4.20
CA GLN A 65 2.95 -4.60 3.13
C GLN A 65 2.00 -5.70 3.62
N SER A 66 2.47 -6.62 4.48
CA SER A 66 1.59 -7.61 5.11
C SER A 66 0.51 -6.93 5.96
N ILE A 67 0.90 -5.95 6.79
CA ILE A 67 -0.07 -5.21 7.62
C ILE A 67 -1.10 -4.47 6.74
N ALA A 68 -0.66 -3.81 5.68
CA ALA A 68 -1.55 -3.17 4.71
C ALA A 68 -2.54 -4.15 4.06
N LEU A 69 -2.07 -5.36 3.70
CA LEU A 69 -2.94 -6.42 3.17
C LEU A 69 -3.95 -6.93 4.19
N VAL A 70 -3.54 -7.09 5.46
CA VAL A 70 -4.47 -7.47 6.55
C VAL A 70 -5.55 -6.41 6.72
N MET A 71 -5.17 -5.13 6.79
CA MET A 71 -6.12 -4.02 6.94
C MET A 71 -7.11 -3.96 5.78
N ARG A 72 -6.62 -4.09 4.55
CA ARG A 72 -7.47 -4.12 3.36
C ARG A 72 -8.41 -5.33 3.36
N ARG A 73 -7.92 -6.53 3.68
CA ARG A 73 -8.75 -7.74 3.79
C ARG A 73 -9.87 -7.52 4.82
N LEU A 74 -9.55 -6.98 5.99
CA LEU A 74 -10.54 -6.71 7.04
C LEU A 74 -11.57 -5.68 6.58
N GLN A 75 -11.13 -4.58 5.96
CA GLN A 75 -12.02 -3.55 5.42
C GLN A 75 -12.97 -4.12 4.37
N ASP A 76 -12.46 -4.89 3.41
CA ASP A 76 -13.26 -5.48 2.34
C ASP A 76 -14.25 -6.55 2.88
N THR A 77 -13.79 -7.37 3.84
CA THR A 77 -14.59 -8.46 4.44
C THR A 77 -15.68 -7.92 5.35
N PHE A 78 -15.40 -6.87 6.12
CA PHE A 78 -16.28 -6.31 7.14
C PHE A 78 -16.78 -4.91 6.78
N LYS A 79 -16.87 -4.58 5.50
CA LYS A 79 -17.31 -3.25 5.00
C LYS A 79 -18.67 -2.77 5.53
N ASN A 80 -19.53 -3.70 5.93
CA ASN A 80 -20.86 -3.41 6.48
C ASN A 80 -20.86 -3.28 8.02
N ASP A 81 -19.70 -3.43 8.66
CA ASP A 81 -19.50 -3.29 10.11
C ASP A 81 -18.28 -2.40 10.40
N PRO A 82 -18.46 -1.06 10.36
CA PRO A 82 -17.38 -0.11 10.59
C PRO A 82 -16.72 -0.23 11.97
N ALA A 83 -17.42 -0.81 12.95
CA ALA A 83 -16.91 -0.98 14.31
C ALA A 83 -15.72 -1.95 14.36
N VAL A 84 -15.61 -2.88 13.40
CA VAL A 84 -14.45 -3.76 13.29
C VAL A 84 -13.18 -2.93 13.08
N MET A 85 -13.21 -2.01 12.12
CA MET A 85 -12.04 -1.21 11.76
C MET A 85 -11.65 -0.21 12.85
N SER A 86 -12.64 0.43 13.50
CA SER A 86 -12.37 1.41 14.58
C SER A 86 -11.74 0.78 15.82
N ASN A 87 -11.91 -0.53 16.03
CA ASN A 87 -11.37 -1.24 17.19
C ASN A 87 -9.97 -1.83 16.95
N ILE A 88 -9.41 -1.69 15.74
CA ILE A 88 -8.06 -2.20 15.44
C ILE A 88 -7.02 -1.24 15.98
N THR A 89 -6.10 -1.76 16.80
CA THR A 89 -4.92 -1.02 17.25
C THR A 89 -3.70 -1.48 16.45
N ILE A 90 -3.08 -0.56 15.71
CA ILE A 90 -1.86 -0.83 14.96
C ILE A 90 -0.64 -0.33 15.74
N ASN A 91 0.32 -1.23 15.93
CA ASN A 91 1.62 -0.98 16.53
C ASN A 91 2.73 -1.13 15.49
N GLY A 92 3.88 -0.49 15.72
CA GLY A 92 5.05 -0.61 14.84
C GLY A 92 5.03 0.27 13.58
N ILE A 93 4.01 1.12 13.41
CA ILE A 93 3.97 2.16 12.36
C ILE A 93 4.46 3.50 12.94
N PRO A 94 5.21 4.32 12.19
CA PRO A 94 5.52 5.69 12.60
C PRO A 94 4.25 6.50 12.89
N LYS A 95 4.20 7.13 14.07
CA LYS A 95 3.10 8.00 14.52
C LYS A 95 3.53 9.46 14.70
N ASP A 96 4.83 9.72 14.60
CA ASP A 96 5.45 11.03 14.72
C ASP A 96 6.67 11.12 13.80
N MET A 97 7.20 12.34 13.67
CA MET A 97 8.37 12.61 12.83
C MET A 97 9.65 11.95 13.35
N GLU A 98 9.76 11.68 14.66
CA GLU A 98 10.94 11.02 15.23
C GLU A 98 10.99 9.55 14.79
N ALA A 99 9.89 8.82 14.97
CA ALA A 99 9.74 7.45 14.54
C ALA A 99 9.90 7.29 13.02
N ALA A 100 9.38 8.24 12.23
CA ALA A 100 9.53 8.21 10.78
C ALA A 100 10.99 8.41 10.35
N ARG A 101 11.71 9.35 10.97
CA ARG A 101 13.16 9.55 10.74
C ARG A 101 13.96 8.33 11.20
N ALA A 102 13.66 7.77 12.37
CA ALA A 102 14.33 6.59 12.90
C ALA A 102 14.19 5.39 11.94
N LEU A 103 12.99 5.18 11.38
CA LEU A 103 12.74 4.14 10.37
C LEU A 103 13.56 4.39 9.11
N ALA A 104 13.58 5.63 8.62
CA ALA A 104 14.29 6.01 7.39
C ALA A 104 15.82 5.96 7.50
N MET A 105 16.37 6.11 8.72
CA MET A 105 17.81 6.12 8.99
C MET A 105 18.36 4.73 9.40
N LYS A 106 17.53 3.67 9.40
CA LYS A 106 18.02 2.32 9.69
C LYS A 106 19.09 1.91 8.68
N LYS A 107 20.21 1.39 9.19
CA LYS A 107 21.38 0.98 8.40
C LYS A 107 21.15 -0.28 7.56
N ASP A 108 20.20 -1.12 7.97
CA ASP A 108 19.81 -2.29 7.19
C ASP A 108 18.95 -1.85 6.01
N ASP A 109 19.46 -2.02 4.79
CA ASP A 109 18.77 -1.67 3.54
C ASP A 109 17.38 -2.32 3.44
N ARG A 110 17.17 -3.51 4.03
CA ARG A 110 15.84 -4.15 4.07
C ARG A 110 14.87 -3.32 4.89
N LEU A 111 15.32 -2.81 6.03
CA LEU A 111 14.51 -1.97 6.93
C LEU A 111 14.37 -0.54 6.43
N ARG A 112 15.35 -0.03 5.67
CA ARG A 112 15.24 1.28 5.01
C ARG A 112 14.13 1.27 3.96
N LYS A 113 14.00 0.20 3.19
CA LYS A 113 12.89 0.02 2.23
C LYS A 113 11.52 0.02 2.90
N GLU A 114 11.44 -0.45 4.14
CA GLU A 114 10.18 -0.41 4.89
C GLU A 114 9.70 1.03 5.14
N PHE A 115 10.58 2.04 5.19
CA PHE A 115 10.17 3.44 5.19
C PHE A 115 9.46 3.84 3.88
N GLU A 116 10.02 3.46 2.73
CA GLU A 116 9.47 3.77 1.41
C GLU A 116 8.08 3.12 1.25
N LYS A 117 7.98 1.83 1.61
CA LYS A 117 6.70 1.10 1.63
C LYS A 117 5.69 1.74 2.56
N TRP A 118 6.08 2.06 3.80
CA TRP A 118 5.21 2.69 4.77
C TRP A 118 4.67 4.02 4.26
N ALA A 119 5.52 4.88 3.68
CA ALA A 119 5.09 6.19 3.19
C ALA A 119 4.06 6.05 2.05
N VAL A 120 4.33 5.18 1.07
CA VAL A 120 3.42 4.94 -0.06
C VAL A 120 2.10 4.32 0.42
N LEU A 121 2.15 3.27 1.24
CA LEU A 121 0.95 2.58 1.73
C LEU A 121 0.12 3.48 2.63
N THR A 122 0.75 4.28 3.49
CA THR A 122 0.04 5.24 4.34
C THR A 122 -0.63 6.31 3.50
N TYR A 123 0.08 6.94 2.57
CA TYR A 123 -0.49 8.00 1.73
C TYR A 123 -1.63 7.50 0.84
N THR A 124 -1.56 6.25 0.38
CA THR A 124 -2.55 5.64 -0.52
C THR A 124 -3.63 4.83 0.19
N ASP A 125 -3.69 4.85 1.52
CA ASP A 125 -4.65 4.07 2.31
C ASP A 125 -4.60 2.56 1.98
N ASN A 126 -3.39 2.01 1.86
CA ASN A 126 -3.09 0.61 1.51
C ASN A 126 -3.55 0.19 0.10
N ARG A 127 -3.70 1.15 -0.82
CA ARG A 127 -4.24 0.89 -2.17
C ARG A 127 -3.17 0.79 -3.26
N ALA A 128 -1.97 1.30 -3.04
CA ALA A 128 -0.87 1.14 -3.98
C ALA A 128 -0.30 -0.28 -4.00
N VAL A 129 0.24 -0.66 -5.16
CA VAL A 129 1.12 -1.82 -5.33
C VAL A 129 2.57 -1.34 -5.18
N ILE A 130 3.31 -1.96 -4.28
CA ILE A 130 4.73 -1.66 -4.04
C ILE A 130 5.59 -2.36 -5.10
N ASN A 131 6.58 -1.67 -5.65
CA ASN A 131 7.52 -2.25 -6.58
C ASN A 131 8.69 -2.92 -5.83
N GLU A 132 8.76 -4.26 -5.88
CA GLU A 132 9.82 -5.03 -5.21
C GLU A 132 11.06 -5.27 -6.08
N LYS A 133 10.93 -5.18 -7.42
CA LYS A 133 11.99 -5.57 -8.37
C LYS A 133 12.96 -4.40 -8.63
N LYS A 134 14.27 -4.69 -8.56
CA LYS A 134 15.32 -3.89 -9.23
C LYS A 134 15.25 -4.17 -10.75
N GLY A 135 14.25 -3.61 -11.41
CA GLY A 135 14.15 -3.57 -12.88
C GLY A 135 14.58 -2.20 -13.42
N ALA A 136 14.52 -2.03 -14.75
CA ALA A 136 14.89 -0.79 -15.47
C ALA A 136 14.15 0.48 -14.97
N ASP A 137 13.10 0.35 -14.15
CA ASP A 137 12.32 1.42 -13.55
C ASP A 137 12.92 1.94 -12.23
N ALA A 138 14.21 2.29 -12.28
CA ALA A 138 15.11 2.50 -11.14
C ALA A 138 14.77 3.61 -10.13
N GLY A 139 13.52 4.11 -10.06
CA GLY A 139 13.12 5.06 -9.02
C GLY A 139 11.63 5.15 -8.71
N ILE A 140 10.80 4.17 -9.10
CA ILE A 140 9.39 4.13 -8.73
C ILE A 140 9.19 3.11 -7.61
N ASP A 141 8.72 3.56 -6.46
CA ASP A 141 8.55 2.76 -5.25
C ASP A 141 7.14 2.14 -5.16
N GLY A 142 6.16 2.73 -5.86
CA GLY A 142 4.83 2.16 -5.96
C GLY A 142 4.00 2.73 -7.09
N ILE A 143 2.89 2.06 -7.38
CA ILE A 143 1.94 2.42 -8.42
C ILE A 143 0.52 2.23 -7.88
N ALA A 144 -0.39 3.15 -8.22
CA ALA A 144 -1.80 3.00 -7.96
C ALA A 144 -2.62 3.33 -9.22
N TYR A 145 -3.79 2.70 -9.34
CA TYR A 145 -4.71 2.91 -10.46
C TYR A 145 -6.02 3.52 -9.95
N PHE A 146 -6.49 4.53 -10.66
CA PHE A 146 -7.70 5.28 -10.30
C PHE A 146 -8.62 5.42 -11.52
N GLN A 147 -9.92 5.53 -11.26
CA GLN A 147 -10.94 5.65 -12.30
C GLN A 147 -10.99 7.08 -12.79
N THR A 148 -10.90 7.29 -14.10
CA THR A 148 -11.09 8.62 -14.71
C THR A 148 -12.45 8.76 -15.38
N GLY A 149 -13.15 7.65 -15.59
CA GLY A 149 -14.47 7.57 -16.22
C GLY A 149 -15.13 6.22 -15.90
N SER A 150 -16.32 5.96 -16.45
CA SER A 150 -17.07 4.73 -16.17
C SER A 150 -16.36 3.44 -16.64
N SER A 151 -15.44 3.55 -17.59
CA SER A 151 -14.64 2.42 -18.12
C SER A 151 -13.16 2.77 -18.37
N SER A 152 -12.72 3.96 -17.99
CA SER A 152 -11.36 4.43 -18.18
C SER A 152 -10.63 4.53 -16.84
N ASN A 153 -9.37 4.11 -16.83
CA ASN A 153 -8.50 4.17 -15.67
C ASN A 153 -7.23 4.93 -16.03
N ALA A 154 -6.66 5.61 -15.05
CA ALA A 154 -5.34 6.20 -15.14
C ALA A 154 -4.44 5.67 -14.02
N LYS A 155 -3.16 5.95 -14.17
CA LYS A 155 -2.10 5.50 -13.27
C LYS A 155 -1.45 6.69 -12.57
N VAL A 156 -1.15 6.51 -11.29
CA VAL A 156 -0.27 7.38 -10.51
C VAL A 156 0.95 6.60 -10.04
N VAL A 157 2.14 7.21 -10.17
CA VAL A 157 3.42 6.63 -9.73
C VAL A 157 3.93 7.35 -8.49
N PHE A 158 4.58 6.61 -7.60
CA PHE A 158 5.12 7.13 -6.34
C PHE A 158 6.63 6.96 -6.30
N GLN A 159 7.33 8.02 -5.86
CA GLN A 159 8.74 7.98 -5.52
C GLN A 159 8.93 8.54 -4.11
N VAL A 160 9.72 7.87 -3.29
CA VAL A 160 9.99 8.22 -1.90
C VAL A 160 11.47 8.52 -1.74
N LYS A 161 11.79 9.60 -1.01
CA LYS A 161 13.16 9.96 -0.64
C LYS A 161 13.26 10.36 0.82
N SER A 162 14.18 9.73 1.54
CA SER A 162 14.47 10.02 2.95
C SER A 162 15.64 10.99 3.17
N GLY A 163 16.44 11.27 2.16
CA GLY A 163 17.69 12.05 2.25
C GLY A 163 17.68 13.33 1.43
N ASN A 164 18.86 13.74 0.93
CA ASN A 164 19.01 14.93 0.10
C ASN A 164 18.06 14.89 -1.11
N VAL A 165 17.13 15.84 -1.15
CA VAL A 165 16.18 16.06 -2.24
C VAL A 165 16.46 17.38 -2.95
N GLY A 166 16.23 17.40 -4.26
CA GLY A 166 16.39 18.60 -5.06
C GLY A 166 15.58 18.58 -6.35
N ARG A 167 15.68 19.67 -7.11
CA ARG A 167 14.99 19.82 -8.40
C ARG A 167 15.24 18.64 -9.36
N GLY A 168 16.45 18.10 -9.34
CA GLY A 168 16.84 16.96 -10.18
C GLY A 168 16.01 15.71 -9.92
N ASP A 169 15.60 15.46 -8.67
CA ASP A 169 14.73 14.33 -8.34
C ASP A 169 13.34 14.51 -8.96
N ILE A 170 12.78 15.73 -8.92
CA ILE A 170 11.49 16.05 -9.55
C ILE A 170 11.57 15.92 -11.07
N ALA A 171 12.64 16.38 -11.69
CA ALA A 171 12.87 16.23 -13.12
C ALA A 171 13.01 14.76 -13.53
N LYS A 172 13.67 13.94 -12.71
CA LYS A 172 13.76 12.49 -12.91
C LYS A 172 12.39 11.84 -12.77
N LEU A 173 11.62 12.18 -11.74
CA LEU A 173 10.27 11.67 -11.52
C LEU A 173 9.35 12.00 -12.70
N ARG A 174 9.47 13.20 -13.31
CA ARG A 174 8.75 13.54 -14.54
C ARG A 174 9.07 12.56 -15.68
N GLY A 175 10.34 12.20 -15.86
CA GLY A 175 10.75 11.22 -16.86
C GLY A 175 10.23 9.82 -16.55
N ASP A 176 10.28 9.42 -15.28
CA ASP A 176 9.72 8.15 -14.80
C ASP A 176 8.19 8.09 -15.02
N MET A 177 7.46 9.17 -14.74
CA MET A 177 6.02 9.32 -15.00
C MET A 177 5.67 9.15 -16.49
N GLN A 178 6.46 9.76 -17.39
CA GLN A 178 6.27 9.63 -18.83
C GLN A 178 6.58 8.22 -19.33
N ARG A 179 7.66 7.60 -18.86
CA ARG A 179 8.02 6.22 -19.22
C ARG A 179 6.92 5.24 -18.83
N GLU A 180 6.31 5.47 -17.68
CA GLU A 180 5.20 4.66 -17.19
C GLU A 180 3.85 4.98 -17.84
N ASP A 181 3.71 6.03 -18.65
CA ASP A 181 2.39 6.52 -19.10
C ASP A 181 1.44 6.79 -17.90
N ALA A 182 1.96 7.44 -16.87
CA ALA A 182 1.20 7.82 -15.68
C ALA A 182 0.62 9.23 -15.84
N ALA A 183 -0.65 9.39 -15.46
CA ALA A 183 -1.34 10.68 -15.50
C ALA A 183 -0.85 11.63 -14.40
N MET A 184 -0.43 11.06 -13.27
CA MET A 184 0.08 11.80 -12.11
C MET A 184 1.31 11.09 -11.53
N ALA A 185 2.12 11.85 -10.78
CA ALA A 185 3.21 11.34 -9.98
C ALA A 185 3.24 12.04 -8.62
N VAL A 186 3.64 11.30 -7.59
CA VAL A 186 3.76 11.82 -6.24
C VAL A 186 5.17 11.59 -5.72
N PHE A 187 5.81 12.66 -5.27
CA PHE A 187 7.12 12.64 -4.63
C PHE A 187 6.96 12.78 -3.11
N LEU A 188 7.20 11.69 -2.39
CA LEU A 188 7.14 11.63 -0.93
C LEU A 188 8.53 11.91 -0.32
N THR A 189 8.62 12.86 0.60
CA THR A 189 9.92 13.28 1.17
C THR A 189 9.88 13.52 2.68
N LEU A 190 10.96 13.18 3.38
CA LEU A 190 11.15 13.58 4.79
C LEU A 190 11.47 15.07 4.95
N GLN A 191 12.09 15.67 3.95
CA GLN A 191 12.56 17.06 3.99
C GLN A 191 11.55 17.98 3.30
N PRO A 192 11.34 19.20 3.81
CA PRO A 192 10.55 20.22 3.12
C PRO A 192 11.08 20.49 1.71
N PRO A 193 10.21 20.65 0.70
CA PRO A 193 10.65 20.91 -0.66
C PRO A 193 11.24 22.32 -0.81
N SER A 194 12.30 22.43 -1.61
CA SER A 194 12.86 23.72 -1.99
C SER A 194 11.99 24.43 -3.03
N LYS A 195 12.07 25.77 -3.12
CA LYS A 195 11.35 26.55 -4.15
C LYS A 195 11.60 26.04 -5.59
N PRO A 196 12.84 25.67 -5.97
CA PRO A 196 13.09 25.07 -7.29
C PRO A 196 12.36 23.75 -7.52
N MET A 197 12.21 22.90 -6.50
CA MET A 197 11.44 21.65 -6.61
C MET A 197 9.96 21.93 -6.87
N ILE A 198 9.37 22.85 -6.11
CA ILE A 198 7.97 23.26 -6.26
C ILE A 198 7.75 23.81 -7.67
N SER A 199 8.64 24.68 -8.14
CA SER A 199 8.56 25.27 -9.48
C SER A 199 8.66 24.22 -10.59
N GLU A 200 9.57 23.25 -10.46
CA GLU A 200 9.71 22.15 -11.42
C GLU A 200 8.48 21.24 -11.46
N ALA A 201 7.87 20.96 -10.29
CA ALA A 201 6.64 20.17 -10.22
C ALA A 201 5.45 20.91 -10.85
N MET A 202 5.28 22.20 -10.53
CA MET A 202 4.22 23.04 -11.10
C MET A 202 4.33 23.22 -12.61
N ALA A 203 5.56 23.27 -13.15
CA ALA A 203 5.79 23.42 -14.59
C ALA A 203 5.26 22.24 -15.44
N VAL A 204 4.96 21.10 -14.81
CA VAL A 204 4.37 19.94 -15.49
C VAL A 204 2.88 20.15 -15.79
N GLY A 205 2.23 21.07 -15.08
CA GLY A 205 0.83 21.41 -15.23
C GLY A 205 -0.12 20.50 -14.45
N THR A 206 -1.38 20.51 -14.83
CA THR A 206 -2.47 19.83 -14.13
C THR A 206 -3.06 18.68 -14.93
N PHE A 207 -3.66 17.73 -14.22
CA PHE A 207 -4.49 16.67 -14.74
C PHE A 207 -5.94 16.97 -14.35
N GLU A 208 -6.85 16.97 -15.31
CA GLU A 208 -8.28 17.14 -15.06
C GLU A 208 -8.92 15.77 -14.85
N HIS A 209 -9.63 15.61 -13.74
CA HIS A 209 -10.29 14.37 -13.38
C HIS A 209 -11.79 14.46 -13.71
N ASP A 210 -12.19 13.87 -14.84
CA ASP A 210 -13.54 14.01 -15.39
C ASP A 210 -14.65 13.65 -14.41
N LEU A 211 -14.55 12.49 -13.73
CA LEU A 211 -15.58 12.06 -12.76
C LEU A 211 -15.75 12.99 -11.55
N MET A 212 -14.68 13.64 -11.12
CA MET A 212 -14.71 14.49 -9.93
C MET A 212 -14.93 15.97 -10.28
N GLY A 213 -14.75 16.36 -11.55
CA GLY A 213 -14.73 17.76 -11.96
C GLY A 213 -13.65 18.58 -11.24
N ARG A 214 -12.51 17.94 -10.90
CA ARG A 214 -11.41 18.57 -10.15
C ARG A 214 -10.10 18.47 -10.92
N SER A 215 -9.25 19.48 -10.78
CA SER A 215 -7.89 19.47 -11.33
C SER A 215 -6.88 19.14 -10.24
N TYR A 216 -5.92 18.29 -10.58
CA TYR A 216 -4.82 17.86 -9.73
C TYR A 216 -3.50 18.30 -10.34
N ASN A 217 -2.48 18.57 -9.54
CA ASN A 217 -1.14 18.76 -10.09
C ASN A 217 -0.64 17.42 -10.66
N LYS A 218 -0.05 17.44 -11.85
CA LYS A 218 0.53 16.22 -12.44
C LYS A 218 1.69 15.69 -11.61
N ILE A 219 2.46 16.56 -10.97
CA ILE A 219 3.42 16.17 -9.95
C ILE A 219 3.05 16.84 -8.63
N GLU A 220 2.78 16.03 -7.62
CA GLU A 220 2.58 16.51 -6.25
C GLU A 220 3.80 16.15 -5.39
N ILE A 221 4.27 17.12 -4.60
CA ILE A 221 5.28 16.86 -3.57
C ILE A 221 4.56 16.80 -2.24
N VAL A 222 4.78 15.72 -1.51
CA VAL A 222 4.14 15.47 -0.22
C VAL A 222 5.21 15.16 0.81
N THR A 223 5.17 15.85 1.94
CA THR A 223 6.09 15.63 3.04
C THR A 223 5.53 14.57 4.00
N VAL A 224 6.43 13.83 4.65
CA VAL A 224 6.05 12.92 5.74
C VAL A 224 5.36 13.65 6.89
N GLN A 225 5.73 14.91 7.10
CA GLN A 225 5.09 15.76 8.09
C GLN A 225 3.61 15.95 7.76
N GLU A 226 3.25 16.24 6.50
CA GLU A 226 1.84 16.31 6.08
C GLU A 226 1.13 14.95 6.23
N LEU A 227 1.80 13.82 5.95
CA LEU A 227 1.21 12.48 6.13
C LEU A 227 0.78 12.22 7.58
N ILE A 228 1.60 12.65 8.55
CA ILE A 228 1.41 12.35 9.97
C ILE A 228 0.56 13.43 10.65
N GLU A 229 0.96 14.70 10.55
CA GLU A 229 0.37 15.79 11.34
C GLU A 229 -0.93 16.31 10.73
N GLN A 230 -1.09 16.20 9.41
CA GLN A 230 -2.28 16.68 8.68
C GLN A 230 -3.11 15.52 8.14
N GLU A 231 -2.71 14.28 8.44
CA GLU A 231 -3.32 13.06 7.89
C GLU A 231 -3.50 13.12 6.37
N LYS A 232 -2.57 13.76 5.65
CA LYS A 232 -2.69 13.95 4.21
C LYS A 232 -2.67 12.59 3.49
N ARG A 233 -3.67 12.35 2.64
CA ARG A 233 -3.85 11.13 1.85
C ARG A 233 -4.10 11.48 0.38
N LEU A 234 -3.92 10.49 -0.49
CA LEU A 234 -4.29 10.58 -1.90
C LEU A 234 -5.81 10.64 -2.05
N ASP A 235 -6.32 11.73 -2.61
CA ASP A 235 -7.75 11.97 -2.83
C ASP A 235 -8.16 11.75 -4.30
N VAL A 236 -8.13 10.49 -4.76
CA VAL A 236 -8.66 10.08 -6.08
C VAL A 236 -9.49 8.78 -5.98
N PRO A 237 -10.54 8.60 -6.81
CA PRO A 237 -11.39 7.42 -6.80
C PRO A 237 -10.66 6.21 -7.38
N MET A 238 -10.39 5.24 -6.53
CA MET A 238 -9.54 4.10 -6.90
C MET A 238 -10.29 3.07 -7.76
N SER A 239 -9.59 2.49 -8.75
CA SER A 239 -10.15 1.44 -9.60
C SER A 239 -10.04 0.08 -8.94
N LEU A 240 -11.12 -0.38 -8.29
CA LEU A 240 -11.16 -1.68 -7.60
C LEU A 240 -10.87 -2.87 -8.52
N GLU A 241 -11.31 -2.81 -9.79
CA GLU A 241 -11.11 -3.86 -10.78
C GLU A 241 -9.65 -3.99 -11.21
N VAL A 242 -8.98 -2.86 -11.47
CA VAL A 242 -7.57 -2.86 -11.86
C VAL A 242 -6.68 -3.31 -10.70
N LEU A 243 -6.99 -2.90 -9.47
CA LEU A 243 -6.24 -3.36 -8.29
C LEU A 243 -6.30 -4.89 -8.12
N LYS A 244 -7.46 -5.52 -8.32
CA LYS A 244 -7.59 -6.98 -8.28
C LYS A 244 -6.75 -7.66 -9.37
N SER A 245 -6.76 -7.12 -10.59
CA SER A 245 -5.97 -7.67 -11.70
C SER A 245 -4.45 -7.47 -11.54
N ALA A 246 -4.01 -6.33 -11.00
CA ALA A 246 -2.61 -6.03 -10.72
C ALA A 246 -2.06 -6.89 -9.57
N GLN A 247 -2.87 -7.13 -8.53
CA GLN A 247 -2.53 -8.03 -7.43
C GLN A 247 -2.39 -9.49 -7.91
N GLN A 248 -3.25 -9.95 -8.82
CA GLN A 248 -3.13 -11.26 -9.45
C GLN A 248 -1.86 -11.40 -10.31
N LYS A 249 -1.45 -10.33 -10.99
CA LYS A 249 -0.26 -10.32 -11.85
C LYS A 249 1.05 -10.31 -11.05
N ALA A 250 1.13 -9.51 -9.98
CA ALA A 250 2.29 -9.49 -9.07
C ALA A 250 2.51 -10.84 -8.37
N ALA A 251 1.42 -11.55 -8.05
CA ALA A 251 1.46 -12.89 -7.49
C ALA A 251 2.00 -13.96 -8.46
N GLY A 252 1.63 -13.87 -9.75
CA GLY A 252 2.12 -14.78 -10.78
C GLY A 252 3.62 -14.64 -11.04
N ASP A 253 4.14 -13.42 -10.99
CA ASP A 253 5.56 -13.11 -11.21
C ASP A 253 6.48 -13.54 -10.06
N GLN A 254 5.96 -13.73 -8.84
CA GLN A 254 6.70 -14.31 -7.71
C GLN A 254 6.77 -15.85 -7.81
N LEU A 255 5.77 -16.49 -8.42
CA LEU A 255 5.73 -17.96 -8.62
C LEU A 255 6.71 -18.42 -9.72
N SER A 256 6.89 -17.65 -10.79
CA SER A 256 7.81 -18.00 -11.88
C SER A 256 9.30 -17.97 -11.50
N LEU A 257 9.65 -17.44 -10.33
CA LEU A 257 11.01 -17.40 -9.79
C LEU A 257 11.36 -18.61 -8.92
N LEU A 258 10.38 -19.47 -8.61
CA LEU A 258 10.58 -20.71 -7.85
C LEU A 258 10.63 -21.95 -8.74
N ASP A 259 10.31 -21.81 -10.02
CA ASP A 259 10.33 -22.87 -11.04
C ASP A 259 11.56 -22.78 -11.97
N GLY A 260 12.62 -22.09 -11.55
CA GLY A 260 13.88 -21.91 -12.30
C GLY A 260 15.09 -22.48 -11.57
#